data_AF-A0A7V3EPW1-F1
#
_entry.id   AF-A0A7V3EPW1-F1
#
_cell.length_a   1.000
_cell.length_b   1.000
_cell.length_c   1.000
_cell.angle_alpha   90.00
_cell.angle_beta   90.00
_cell.angle_gamma   90.00
#
_symmetry.space_group_name_H-M   'P 1'
#
loop_
_entity.id
_entity.type
_entity.pdbx_description
1 polymer ?
#
loop_
_entity_poly.entity_id
_entity_poly.type
_entity_poly.pdbx_seq_one_letter_code
_entity_poly.pdbx_strand_id
1 'polypeptide(L)'
;MKNIFYKLNSILETSAKNRVYPFHWFLAFSGIIAIRLFLDDFVAEANGLDMDIFNVIHNLLFFGIIFFLIWLFLSFILNENPANLGRIMVWAALLIILPPIFDMLATGEGVFWSGYLISDIRSLGNQFWSIFGYLPSGIVYFGTKIVFISGIIFCAILTYIKLKSIKKTILTGLGVYTILFFMAAFPSFLAYLYYFLIKQKNISEISVSNIIQLVGTPTNIFGVESR
;
A
#
# COMPACT_ATOMS: atom_id res chain seq x y z
N MET A 1 28.59 17.52 0.73
CA MET A 1 27.11 17.44 0.68
C MET A 1 26.47 18.12 -0.54
N LYS A 2 26.76 19.40 -0.86
CA LYS A 2 26.18 20.09 -2.05
C LYS A 2 26.30 19.31 -3.37
N ASN A 3 27.44 18.65 -3.59
CA ASN A 3 27.72 17.92 -4.82
C ASN A 3 26.84 16.65 -5.01
N ILE A 4 26.46 15.98 -3.92
CA ILE A 4 25.60 14.78 -3.95
C ILE A 4 24.16 15.17 -4.30
N PHE A 5 23.61 16.22 -3.67
CA PHE A 5 22.26 16.69 -3.98
C PHE A 5 22.11 17.20 -5.40
N TYR A 6 23.15 17.85 -5.94
CA TYR A 6 23.17 18.27 -7.34
C TYR A 6 23.16 17.07 -8.29
N LYS A 7 23.99 16.04 -8.02
CA LYS A 7 24.04 14.81 -8.80
C LYS A 7 22.72 14.02 -8.74
N LEU A 8 22.10 13.91 -7.56
CA LEU A 8 20.79 13.27 -7.42
C LEU A 8 19.70 14.02 -8.18
N ASN A 9 19.71 15.36 -8.13
CA ASN A 9 18.74 16.15 -8.88
C ASN A 9 18.92 15.96 -10.39
N SER A 10 20.16 15.93 -10.89
CA SER A 10 20.39 15.71 -12.34
C SER A 10 19.95 14.31 -12.79
N ILE A 11 20.14 13.27 -11.96
CA ILE A 11 19.63 11.92 -12.24
C ILE A 11 18.09 11.90 -12.30
N LEU A 12 17.43 12.60 -11.37
CA LEU A 12 15.97 12.71 -11.37
C LEU A 12 15.44 13.47 -12.60
N GLU A 13 16.10 14.55 -12.99
CA GLU A 13 15.75 15.31 -14.20
C GLU A 13 15.97 14.47 -15.46
N THR A 14 17.06 13.73 -15.53
CA THR A 14 17.35 12.81 -16.65
C THR A 14 16.33 11.67 -16.70
N SER A 15 15.90 11.17 -15.53
CA SER A 15 14.85 10.16 -15.43
C SER A 15 13.47 10.69 -15.84
N ALA A 16 13.19 11.98 -15.59
CA ALA A 16 11.94 12.63 -15.97
C ALA A 16 11.87 13.04 -17.46
N LYS A 17 13.01 13.17 -18.16
CA LYS A 17 13.06 13.58 -19.58
C LYS A 17 12.37 12.61 -20.53
N ASN A 18 12.33 11.31 -20.20
CA ASN A 18 11.72 10.29 -21.05
C ASN A 18 10.38 9.87 -20.46
N ARG A 19 9.29 10.36 -21.05
CA ARG A 19 7.93 10.01 -20.66
C ARG A 19 7.71 8.50 -20.79
N VAL A 20 7.07 7.91 -19.79
CA VAL A 20 6.62 6.52 -19.84
C VAL A 20 5.18 6.53 -20.32
N TYR A 21 4.88 5.86 -21.43
CA TYR A 21 3.50 5.74 -21.89
C TYR A 21 2.68 4.86 -20.93
N PRO A 22 1.39 5.14 -20.76
CA PRO A 22 0.52 4.39 -19.84
C PRO A 22 0.57 2.87 -20.03
N PHE A 23 0.63 2.40 -21.28
CA PHE A 23 0.71 0.97 -21.58
C PHE A 23 1.99 0.31 -21.06
N HIS A 24 3.15 0.97 -21.22
CA HIS A 24 4.42 0.46 -20.70
C HIS A 24 4.42 0.45 -19.17
N TRP A 25 3.79 1.46 -18.55
CA TRP A 25 3.61 1.50 -17.10
C TRP A 25 2.76 0.32 -16.62
N PHE A 26 1.62 0.08 -17.29
CA PHE A 26 0.73 -1.03 -16.98
C PHE A 26 1.45 -2.39 -17.11
N LEU A 27 2.17 -2.63 -18.22
CA LEU A 27 2.92 -3.87 -18.40
C LEU A 27 3.98 -4.07 -17.31
N ALA A 28 4.74 -3.03 -16.97
CA ALA A 28 5.74 -3.10 -15.91
C ALA A 28 5.09 -3.38 -14.55
N PHE A 29 4.00 -2.69 -14.23
CA PHE A 29 3.26 -2.86 -12.99
C PHE A 29 2.66 -4.26 -12.88
N SER A 30 1.98 -4.75 -13.92
CA SER A 30 1.44 -6.12 -13.97
C SER A 30 2.53 -7.17 -13.84
N GLY A 31 3.68 -6.99 -14.49
CA GLY A 31 4.82 -7.89 -14.35
C GLY A 31 5.36 -7.93 -12.92
N ILE A 32 5.44 -6.78 -12.25
CA ILE A 32 5.84 -6.68 -10.84
C ILE A 32 4.84 -7.40 -9.92
N ILE A 33 3.54 -7.24 -10.15
CA ILE A 33 2.50 -7.96 -9.40
C ILE A 33 2.61 -9.47 -9.61
N ALA A 34 2.83 -9.91 -10.85
CA ALA A 34 3.02 -11.33 -11.15
C ALA A 34 4.24 -11.91 -10.40
N ILE A 35 5.36 -11.17 -10.37
CA ILE A 35 6.54 -11.58 -9.59
C ILE A 35 6.22 -11.65 -8.09
N ARG A 36 5.51 -10.66 -7.55
CA ARG A 36 5.10 -10.69 -6.13
C ARG A 36 4.29 -11.92 -5.80
N LEU A 37 3.25 -12.22 -6.59
CA LEU A 37 2.37 -13.38 -6.35
C LEU A 37 3.15 -14.69 -6.44
N PHE A 38 4.04 -14.80 -7.43
CA PHE A 38 4.95 -15.94 -7.51
C PHE A 38 5.81 -16.10 -6.25
N LEU A 39 6.34 -15.01 -5.69
CA LEU A 39 7.11 -15.06 -4.45
C LEU A 39 6.25 -15.43 -3.24
N ASP A 40 5.02 -14.92 -3.15
CA ASP A 40 4.08 -15.29 -2.09
C ASP A 40 3.82 -16.82 -2.11
N ASP A 41 3.54 -17.38 -3.29
CA ASP A 41 3.31 -18.83 -3.47
C ASP A 41 4.59 -19.65 -3.21
N PHE A 42 5.75 -19.15 -3.65
CA PHE A 42 7.04 -19.80 -3.44
C PHE A 42 7.44 -19.83 -1.95
N VAL A 43 7.22 -18.74 -1.23
CA VAL A 43 7.54 -18.63 0.21
C VAL A 43 6.55 -19.43 1.06
N ALA A 44 5.30 -19.56 0.65
CA ALA A 44 4.28 -20.28 1.41
C ALA A 44 4.39 -21.82 1.37
N GLU A 45 5.42 -22.39 0.73
CA GLU A 45 5.62 -23.85 0.53
C GLU A 45 4.33 -24.59 0.09
N ALA A 46 3.45 -23.92 -0.66
CA ALA A 46 2.16 -24.47 -1.01
C ALA A 46 2.31 -25.63 -2.01
N ASN A 47 1.57 -26.72 -1.75
CA ASN A 47 1.46 -27.92 -2.57
C ASN A 47 0.79 -27.64 -3.95
N GLY A 48 1.37 -26.75 -4.77
CA GLY A 48 0.87 -26.35 -6.08
C GLY A 48 0.82 -24.83 -6.26
N LEU A 49 1.07 -24.37 -7.51
CA LEU A 49 0.86 -22.98 -7.94
C LEU A 49 -0.64 -22.76 -8.21
N ASP A 50 -1.45 -22.66 -7.16
CA ASP A 50 -2.85 -22.26 -7.30
C ASP A 50 -2.96 -20.73 -7.36
N MET A 51 -2.68 -20.18 -8.54
CA MET A 51 -2.94 -18.76 -8.83
C MET A 51 -4.45 -18.49 -8.87
N ASP A 52 -5.02 -18.18 -7.71
CA ASP A 52 -6.41 -17.72 -7.60
C ASP A 52 -6.57 -16.37 -8.32
N ILE A 53 -7.46 -16.35 -9.33
CA ILE A 53 -7.80 -15.16 -10.10
C ILE A 53 -8.27 -14.00 -9.19
N PHE A 54 -8.95 -14.30 -8.08
CA PHE A 54 -9.37 -13.29 -7.12
C PHE A 54 -8.18 -12.65 -6.41
N ASN A 55 -7.18 -13.45 -6.02
CA ASN A 55 -5.95 -12.95 -5.43
C ASN A 55 -5.16 -12.07 -6.42
N VAL A 56 -5.10 -12.47 -7.70
CA VAL A 56 -4.47 -11.68 -8.77
C VAL A 56 -5.15 -10.32 -8.92
N ILE A 57 -6.47 -10.32 -9.10
CA ILE A 57 -7.27 -9.10 -9.29
C ILE A 57 -7.17 -8.21 -8.05
N HIS A 58 -7.26 -8.79 -6.86
CA HIS A 58 -7.16 -8.08 -5.59
C HIS A 58 -5.83 -7.33 -5.49
N ASN A 59 -4.69 -7.99 -5.72
CA ASN A 59 -3.37 -7.37 -5.62
C ASN A 59 -3.17 -6.29 -6.68
N LEU A 60 -3.58 -6.55 -7.93
CA LEU A 60 -3.51 -5.56 -9.00
C LEU A 60 -4.27 -4.27 -8.63
N LEU A 61 -5.51 -4.42 -8.14
CA LEU A 61 -6.36 -3.28 -7.77
C LEU A 61 -5.86 -2.58 -6.51
N PHE A 62 -5.50 -3.34 -5.48
CA PHE A 62 -5.05 -2.78 -4.20
C PHE A 62 -3.78 -1.93 -4.37
N PHE A 63 -2.73 -2.50 -4.95
CA PHE A 63 -1.50 -1.76 -5.22
C PHE A 63 -1.71 -0.69 -6.29
N GLY A 64 -2.57 -0.94 -7.28
CA GLY A 64 -2.89 0.03 -8.32
C GLY A 64 -3.49 1.30 -7.74
N ILE A 65 -4.45 1.16 -6.81
CA ILE A 65 -5.07 2.29 -6.10
C ILE A 65 -4.05 3.00 -5.20
N ILE A 66 -3.23 2.27 -4.43
CA ILE A 66 -2.16 2.88 -3.62
C ILE A 66 -1.23 3.74 -4.49
N PHE A 67 -0.73 3.17 -5.58
CA PHE A 67 0.18 3.86 -6.49
C PHE A 67 -0.49 5.07 -7.12
N PHE A 68 -1.74 4.93 -7.57
CA PHE A 68 -2.50 6.02 -8.15
C PHE A 68 -2.68 7.18 -7.14
N LEU A 69 -3.09 6.89 -5.91
CA LEU A 69 -3.28 7.91 -4.87
C LEU A 69 -1.97 8.61 -4.51
N ILE A 70 -0.88 7.87 -4.30
CA ILE A 70 0.45 8.45 -4.02
C ILE A 70 0.94 9.27 -5.22
N TRP A 71 0.75 8.79 -6.44
CA TRP A 71 1.16 9.48 -7.66
C TRP A 71 0.44 10.81 -7.82
N LEU A 72 -0.89 10.84 -7.65
CA LEU A 72 -1.66 12.08 -7.68
C LEU A 72 -1.25 13.04 -6.55
N PHE A 73 -1.05 12.52 -5.34
CA PHE A 73 -0.62 13.32 -4.21
C PHE A 73 0.77 13.95 -4.43
N LEU A 74 1.72 13.17 -4.94
CA LEU A 74 3.06 13.68 -5.29
C LEU A 74 2.99 14.71 -6.41
N SER A 75 2.22 14.46 -7.47
CA SER A 75 2.00 15.41 -8.56
C SER A 75 1.49 16.76 -8.02
N PHE A 76 0.53 16.71 -7.10
CA PHE A 76 -0.02 17.90 -6.44
C PHE A 76 1.03 18.63 -5.57
N ILE A 77 1.74 17.94 -4.68
CA ILE A 77 2.72 18.57 -3.78
C ILE A 77 3.93 19.15 -4.53
N LEU A 78 4.42 18.42 -5.53
CA LEU A 78 5.54 18.80 -6.38
C LEU A 78 5.15 19.85 -7.44
N ASN A 79 3.85 20.05 -7.68
CA ASN A 79 3.33 20.85 -8.78
C ASN A 79 3.90 20.40 -10.14
N GLU A 80 3.96 19.08 -10.35
CA GLU A 80 4.48 18.48 -11.58
C GLU A 80 3.39 17.66 -12.29
N ASN A 81 3.44 17.63 -13.62
CA ASN A 81 2.55 16.78 -14.40
C ASN A 81 2.78 15.30 -14.01
N PRO A 82 1.71 14.51 -13.74
CA PRO A 82 1.85 13.10 -13.38
C PRO A 82 2.72 12.30 -14.37
N ALA A 83 2.64 12.60 -15.66
CA ALA A 83 3.43 11.91 -16.68
C ALA A 83 4.95 12.02 -16.46
N ASN A 84 5.43 13.10 -15.83
CA ASN A 84 6.85 13.30 -15.52
C ASN A 84 7.32 12.43 -14.33
N LEU A 85 6.39 11.99 -13.48
CA LEU A 85 6.67 11.12 -12.34
C LEU A 85 6.55 9.63 -12.71
N GLY A 86 5.99 9.29 -13.89
CA GLY A 86 5.69 7.92 -14.27
C GLY A 86 6.86 6.95 -14.16
N ARG A 87 8.07 7.36 -14.57
CA ARG A 87 9.27 6.53 -14.43
C ARG A 87 9.66 6.29 -12.97
N ILE A 88 9.59 7.32 -12.13
CA ILE A 88 9.86 7.18 -10.70
C ILE A 88 8.84 6.22 -10.08
N MET A 89 7.58 6.29 -10.49
CA MET A 89 6.54 5.37 -10.03
C MET A 89 6.79 3.93 -10.48
N VAL A 90 7.30 3.67 -11.70
CA VAL A 90 7.71 2.32 -12.12
C VAL A 90 8.83 1.78 -11.23
N TRP A 91 9.85 2.59 -10.94
CA TRP A 91 10.93 2.18 -10.04
C TRP A 91 10.42 1.94 -8.61
N ALA A 92 9.51 2.79 -8.13
CA ALA A 92 8.89 2.62 -6.83
C ALA A 92 8.04 1.33 -6.77
N ALA A 93 7.46 0.87 -7.88
CA ALA A 93 6.68 -0.36 -7.92
C ALA A 93 7.51 -1.60 -7.56
N LEU A 94 8.83 -1.59 -7.75
CA LEU A 94 9.70 -2.69 -7.29
C LEU A 94 9.61 -2.94 -5.78
N LEU A 95 9.23 -1.92 -4.99
CA LEU A 95 8.99 -2.08 -3.56
C LEU A 95 7.89 -3.10 -3.24
N ILE A 96 6.95 -3.33 -4.15
CA ILE A 96 5.84 -4.27 -3.99
C ILE A 96 6.34 -5.71 -3.84
N ILE A 97 7.51 -6.03 -4.39
CA ILE A 97 8.11 -7.37 -4.38
C ILE A 97 8.75 -7.68 -3.02
N LEU A 98 9.13 -6.65 -2.26
CA LEU A 98 9.95 -6.80 -1.06
C LEU A 98 9.24 -7.38 0.17
N PRO A 99 7.93 -7.17 0.43
CA PRO A 99 7.29 -7.73 1.62
C PRO A 99 7.53 -9.23 1.81
N PRO A 100 7.19 -10.12 0.85
CA PRO A 100 7.39 -11.57 1.05
C PRO A 100 8.86 -11.93 1.31
N ILE A 101 9.80 -11.21 0.71
CA ILE A 101 11.24 -11.41 0.94
C ILE A 101 11.60 -11.07 2.39
N PHE A 102 11.16 -9.92 2.89
CA PHE A 102 11.43 -9.51 4.27
C PHE A 102 10.73 -10.40 5.29
N ASP A 103 9.53 -10.88 4.96
CA ASP A 103 8.78 -11.80 5.81
C ASP A 103 9.48 -13.16 5.90
N MET A 104 9.91 -13.73 4.77
CA MET A 104 10.72 -14.96 4.73
C MET A 104 11.99 -14.84 5.58
N LEU A 105 12.72 -13.73 5.45
CA LEU A 105 13.95 -13.49 6.23
C LEU A 105 13.69 -13.36 7.74
N ALA A 106 12.50 -12.88 8.14
CA ALA A 106 12.16 -12.65 9.53
C ALA A 106 11.56 -13.88 10.22
N THR A 107 10.78 -14.71 9.51
CA THR A 107 10.04 -15.82 10.10
C THR A 107 10.60 -17.21 9.78
N GLY A 108 11.55 -17.33 8.85
CA GLY A 108 12.10 -18.61 8.41
C GLY A 108 11.14 -19.42 7.53
N GLU A 109 9.89 -19.60 7.95
CA GLU A 109 8.84 -20.39 7.27
C GLU A 109 7.38 -19.91 7.58
N GLY A 110 7.19 -18.91 8.44
CA GLY A 110 5.86 -18.51 8.92
C GLY A 110 5.11 -17.57 7.97
N VAL A 111 3.89 -17.95 7.55
CA VAL A 111 2.99 -17.13 6.71
C VAL A 111 2.15 -16.18 7.58
N PHE A 112 2.14 -14.88 7.26
CA PHE A 112 1.27 -13.90 7.93
C PHE A 112 -0.11 -13.84 7.27
N TRP A 113 -1.15 -13.67 8.08
CA TRP A 113 -2.53 -13.96 7.67
C TRP A 113 -3.24 -12.83 6.88
N SER A 114 -2.87 -11.55 7.04
CA SER A 114 -3.51 -10.45 6.30
C SER A 114 -2.69 -9.16 6.24
N GLY A 115 -2.62 -8.51 5.08
CA GLY A 115 -2.03 -7.16 4.97
C GLY A 115 -2.89 -6.05 5.61
N TYR A 116 -4.10 -6.36 6.08
CA TYR A 116 -5.08 -5.38 6.53
C TYR A 116 -5.12 -5.17 8.05
N LEU A 117 -5.32 -3.91 8.44
CA LEU A 117 -5.68 -3.48 9.78
C LEU A 117 -7.18 -3.64 10.00
N ILE A 118 -7.60 -4.84 10.39
CA ILE A 118 -8.97 -5.10 10.84
C ILE A 118 -9.05 -4.76 12.33
N SER A 119 -9.58 -3.58 12.65
CA SER A 119 -9.63 -3.06 14.02
C SER A 119 -10.87 -2.19 14.26
N ASP A 120 -11.27 -2.02 15.53
CA ASP A 120 -12.30 -1.07 15.96
C ASP A 120 -11.78 0.39 15.90
N ILE A 121 -12.68 1.37 15.98
CA ILE A 121 -12.36 2.78 15.69
C ILE A 121 -11.33 3.35 16.67
N ARG A 122 -11.36 2.91 17.93
CA ARG A 122 -10.44 3.37 18.97
C ARG A 122 -9.06 2.78 18.72
N SER A 123 -9.01 1.49 18.43
CA SER A 123 -7.78 0.78 18.07
C SER A 123 -7.14 1.34 16.80
N LEU A 124 -7.93 1.68 15.77
CA LEU A 124 -7.44 2.34 14.55
C LEU A 124 -6.83 3.71 14.85
N GLY A 125 -7.48 4.53 15.69
CA GLY A 125 -6.92 5.81 16.12
C GLY A 125 -5.56 5.62 16.80
N ASN A 126 -5.46 4.65 17.71
CA ASN A 126 -4.19 4.31 18.37
C ASN A 126 -3.13 3.83 17.38
N GLN A 127 -3.48 2.93 16.46
CA GLN A 127 -2.59 2.42 15.42
C GLN A 127 -2.10 3.54 14.48
N PHE A 128 -2.96 4.51 14.15
CA PHE A 128 -2.56 5.66 13.35
C PHE A 128 -1.51 6.52 14.05
N TRP A 129 -1.67 6.80 15.34
CA TRP A 129 -0.69 7.63 16.06
C TRP A 129 0.57 6.89 16.47
N SER A 130 0.53 5.57 16.54
CA SER A 130 1.67 4.71 16.88
C SER A 130 2.36 4.08 15.68
N ILE A 131 2.18 4.64 14.47
CA ILE A 131 2.81 4.18 13.22
C ILE A 131 2.48 2.70 12.96
N PHE A 132 1.22 2.43 12.65
CA PHE A 132 0.62 1.09 12.51
C PHE A 132 0.53 0.28 13.82
N GLY A 133 0.97 0.83 14.96
CA GLY A 133 0.85 0.23 16.29
C GLY A 133 1.52 -1.13 16.47
N TYR A 134 1.25 -1.73 17.63
CA TYR A 134 1.65 -3.11 17.91
C TYR A 134 0.70 -4.03 17.12
N LEU A 135 1.19 -4.53 15.98
CA LEU A 135 0.46 -5.55 15.24
C LEU A 135 0.84 -6.88 15.88
N PRO A 136 -0.13 -7.70 16.30
CA PRO A 136 0.17 -9.02 16.84
C PRO A 136 1.05 -9.77 15.83
N SER A 137 2.11 -10.40 16.32
CA SER A 137 2.91 -11.33 15.52
C SER A 137 1.97 -12.35 14.87
N GLY A 138 2.00 -12.47 13.54
CA GLY A 138 1.20 -13.42 12.78
C GLY A 138 0.01 -12.83 12.00
N ILE A 139 -0.44 -11.61 12.31
CA ILE A 139 -1.62 -11.02 11.64
C ILE A 139 -1.24 -10.10 10.47
N VAL A 140 -0.22 -9.24 10.61
CA VAL A 140 0.21 -8.32 9.53
C VAL A 140 1.67 -8.55 9.17
N TYR A 141 1.93 -8.69 7.86
CA TYR A 141 3.25 -8.83 7.25
C TYR A 141 4.23 -7.78 7.79
N PHE A 142 5.26 -8.25 8.49
CA PHE A 142 6.37 -7.43 8.99
C PHE A 142 7.08 -6.71 7.83
N GLY A 143 7.26 -7.40 6.70
CA GLY A 143 7.83 -6.87 5.47
C GLY A 143 7.00 -5.71 4.90
N THR A 144 5.68 -5.78 4.99
CA THR A 144 4.80 -4.69 4.51
C THR A 144 5.03 -3.40 5.29
N LYS A 145 5.24 -3.47 6.61
CA LYS A 145 5.58 -2.28 7.42
C LYS A 145 6.88 -1.62 6.96
N ILE A 146 7.93 -2.43 6.76
CA ILE A 146 9.24 -1.94 6.30
C ILE A 146 9.08 -1.22 4.97
N VAL A 147 8.33 -1.82 4.04
CA VAL A 147 8.08 -1.25 2.72
C VAL A 147 7.27 0.04 2.79
N PHE A 148 6.23 0.10 3.63
CA PHE A 148 5.45 1.32 3.82
C PHE A 148 6.29 2.46 4.37
N ILE A 149 7.08 2.20 5.41
CA ILE A 149 8.00 3.20 5.99
C ILE A 149 9.02 3.64 4.94
N SER A 150 9.58 2.70 4.17
CA SER A 150 10.52 3.01 3.08
C SER A 150 9.89 3.88 2.00
N GLY A 151 8.65 3.59 1.59
CA GLY A 151 7.89 4.39 0.63
C GLY A 151 7.66 5.82 1.12
N ILE A 152 7.29 5.99 2.40
CA ILE A 152 7.13 7.30 3.04
C ILE A 152 8.45 8.08 3.00
N ILE A 153 9.55 7.44 3.40
CA ILE A 153 10.88 8.05 3.43
C ILE A 153 11.32 8.44 2.01
N PHE A 154 11.18 7.57 1.02
CA PHE A 154 11.56 7.87 -0.37
C PHE A 154 10.74 9.00 -0.97
N CYS A 155 9.44 9.06 -0.70
CA CYS A 155 8.59 10.18 -1.12
C CYS A 155 9.03 11.50 -0.45
N ALA A 156 9.31 11.47 0.84
CA ALA A 156 9.80 12.65 1.57
C ALA A 156 11.16 13.12 1.04
N ILE A 157 12.11 12.20 0.82
CA ILE A 157 13.42 12.48 0.24
C ILE A 157 13.26 13.07 -1.17
N LEU A 158 12.42 12.48 -2.03
CA LEU A 158 12.13 13.00 -3.37
C LEU A 158 11.63 14.45 -3.31
N THR A 159 10.65 14.73 -2.45
CA THR A 159 10.12 16.09 -2.25
C THR A 159 11.19 17.05 -1.76
N TYR A 160 12.03 16.64 -0.80
CA TYR A 160 13.12 17.49 -0.32
C TYR A 160 14.15 17.75 -1.42
N ILE A 161 14.51 16.74 -2.22
CA ILE A 161 15.47 16.90 -3.31
C ILE A 161 14.95 17.92 -4.32
N LYS A 162 13.69 17.80 -4.75
CA LYS A 162 13.10 18.66 -5.79
C LYS A 162 12.78 20.06 -5.30
N LEU A 163 12.21 20.21 -4.10
CA LEU A 163 11.66 21.48 -3.63
C LEU A 163 12.53 22.19 -2.60
N LYS A 164 13.49 21.49 -1.98
CA LYS A 164 14.33 21.99 -0.87
C LYS A 164 13.52 22.57 0.31
N SER A 165 12.26 22.15 0.47
CA SER A 165 11.33 22.68 1.46
C SER A 165 11.03 21.64 2.55
N ILE A 166 11.43 21.94 3.79
CA ILE A 166 11.19 21.09 4.95
C ILE A 166 9.68 20.93 5.20
N LYS A 167 8.91 22.03 5.13
CA LYS A 167 7.45 21.99 5.33
C LYS A 167 6.76 21.05 4.35
N LYS A 168 7.07 21.16 3.05
CA LYS A 168 6.49 20.25 2.03
C LYS A 168 6.99 18.81 2.19
N THR A 169 8.21 18.61 2.68
CA THR A 169 8.77 17.28 2.97
C THR A 169 8.00 16.59 4.09
N ILE A 170 7.78 17.28 5.22
CA ILE A 170 6.98 16.75 6.34
C ILE A 170 5.54 16.48 5.89
N LEU A 171 4.93 17.41 5.16
CA LEU A 171 3.58 17.23 4.62
C LEU A 171 3.50 16.03 3.67
N THR A 172 4.55 15.78 2.87
CA THR A 172 4.61 14.61 2.00
C THR A 172 4.65 13.33 2.82
N GLY A 173 5.52 13.26 3.83
CA GLY A 173 5.63 12.09 4.69
C GLY A 173 4.31 11.77 5.38
N LEU A 174 3.67 12.77 5.98
CA LEU A 174 2.36 12.62 6.62
C LEU A 174 1.26 12.24 5.63
N GLY A 175 1.21 12.85 4.45
CA GLY A 175 0.19 12.54 3.44
C GLY A 175 0.31 11.13 2.90
N VAL A 176 1.53 10.70 2.54
CA VAL A 176 1.79 9.32 2.09
C VAL A 176 1.49 8.32 3.20
N TYR A 177 1.90 8.62 4.44
CA TYR A 177 1.54 7.79 5.60
C TYR A 177 0.03 7.62 5.75
N THR A 178 -0.73 8.71 5.67
CA THR A 178 -2.20 8.67 5.77
C THR A 178 -2.83 7.85 4.64
N ILE A 179 -2.34 7.99 3.40
CA ILE A 179 -2.82 7.17 2.27
C ILE A 179 -2.57 5.68 2.53
N LEU A 180 -1.34 5.31 2.90
CA LEU A 180 -0.98 3.92 3.16
C LEU A 180 -1.76 3.33 4.34
N PHE A 181 -1.90 4.10 5.43
CA PHE A 181 -2.69 3.69 6.59
C PHE A 181 -4.15 3.48 6.22
N PHE A 182 -4.75 4.42 5.49
CA PHE A 182 -6.15 4.30 5.07
C PHE A 182 -6.36 3.06 4.20
N MET A 183 -5.46 2.80 3.25
CA MET A 183 -5.53 1.60 2.41
C MET A 183 -5.34 0.32 3.23
N ALA A 184 -4.43 0.31 4.21
CA ALA A 184 -4.26 -0.83 5.12
C ALA A 184 -5.47 -1.03 6.04
N ALA A 185 -6.18 0.02 6.45
CA ALA A 185 -7.39 -0.05 7.26
C ALA A 185 -8.69 -0.06 6.44
N PHE A 186 -8.58 -0.21 5.11
CA PHE A 186 -9.72 -0.06 4.21
C PHE A 186 -10.91 -0.98 4.55
N PRO A 187 -10.71 -2.29 4.87
CA PRO A 187 -11.81 -3.15 5.31
C PRO A 187 -12.59 -2.62 6.51
N SER A 188 -11.90 -2.08 7.51
CA SER A 188 -12.55 -1.46 8.67
C SER A 188 -13.35 -0.22 8.28
N PHE A 189 -12.77 0.67 7.48
CA PHE A 189 -13.48 1.87 7.01
C PHE A 189 -14.69 1.53 6.16
N LEU A 190 -14.58 0.52 5.29
CA LEU A 190 -15.70 0.02 4.49
C LEU A 190 -16.83 -0.51 5.39
N ALA A 191 -16.50 -1.27 6.42
CA ALA A 191 -17.49 -1.77 7.38
C ALA A 191 -18.18 -0.65 8.14
N TYR A 192 -17.45 0.37 8.60
CA TYR A 192 -18.06 1.53 9.25
C TYR A 192 -19.00 2.29 8.32
N LEU A 193 -18.58 2.50 7.07
CA LEU A 193 -19.43 3.15 6.08
C LEU A 193 -20.70 2.34 5.81
N TYR A 194 -20.58 1.03 5.66
CA TYR A 194 -21.71 0.14 5.46
C TYR A 194 -22.73 0.23 6.60
N TYR A 195 -22.28 0.02 7.85
CA TYR A 195 -23.16 0.05 9.03
C TYR A 195 -23.78 1.43 9.26
N PHE A 196 -23.04 2.51 8.95
CA PHE A 196 -23.55 3.87 8.97
C PHE A 196 -24.68 4.07 7.95
N LEU A 197 -24.51 3.60 6.70
CA LEU A 197 -25.50 3.76 5.64
C LEU A 197 -26.79 2.99 5.91
N ILE A 198 -26.69 1.76 6.41
CA ILE A 198 -27.86 0.93 6.74
C ILE A 198 -28.48 1.25 8.11
N LYS A 199 -27.86 2.19 8.87
CA LYS A 199 -28.31 2.65 10.19
C LYS A 199 -28.54 1.53 11.21
N GLN A 200 -27.77 0.44 11.14
CA GLN A 200 -27.91 -0.70 12.05
C GLN A 200 -27.11 -0.55 13.35
N LYS A 201 -25.94 0.10 13.30
CA LYS A 201 -25.03 0.21 14.45
C LYS A 201 -24.38 1.59 14.51
N ASN A 202 -24.11 2.07 15.71
CA ASN A 202 -23.24 3.22 15.89
C ASN A 202 -21.78 2.84 15.64
N ILE A 203 -20.95 3.78 15.17
CA ILE A 203 -19.54 3.52 14.84
C ILE A 203 -18.76 2.94 16.03
N SER A 204 -19.06 3.38 17.25
CA SER A 204 -18.44 2.89 18.49
C SER A 204 -18.81 1.46 18.86
N GLU A 205 -19.89 0.92 18.31
CA GLU A 205 -20.40 -0.43 18.62
C GLU A 205 -19.91 -1.49 17.62
N ILE A 206 -19.22 -1.06 16.56
CA ILE A 206 -18.73 -1.95 15.51
C ILE A 206 -17.45 -2.64 16.00
N SER A 207 -17.60 -3.92 16.36
CA SER A 207 -16.50 -4.76 16.81
C SER A 207 -15.72 -5.37 15.64
N VAL A 208 -14.49 -5.83 15.92
CA VAL A 208 -13.62 -6.53 14.94
C VAL A 208 -14.35 -7.73 14.30
N SER A 209 -15.11 -8.51 15.08
CA SER A 209 -15.85 -9.66 14.56
C SER A 209 -16.93 -9.26 13.54
N ASN A 210 -17.57 -8.10 13.71
CA ASN A 210 -18.53 -7.60 12.73
C ASN A 210 -17.85 -7.23 11.40
N ILE A 211 -16.66 -6.64 11.47
CA ILE A 211 -15.87 -6.27 10.29
C ILE A 211 -15.44 -7.53 9.54
N ILE A 212 -14.93 -8.55 10.25
CA ILE A 212 -14.56 -9.83 9.65
C ILE A 212 -15.77 -10.52 9.02
N GLN A 213 -16.93 -10.54 9.69
CA GLN A 213 -18.14 -11.14 9.13
C GLN A 213 -18.60 -10.44 7.85
N LEU A 214 -18.58 -9.11 7.83
CA LEU A 214 -19.00 -8.35 6.66
C LEU A 214 -18.03 -8.52 5.48
N VAL A 215 -16.73 -8.38 5.72
CA VAL A 215 -15.71 -8.39 4.65
C VAL A 215 -15.33 -9.80 4.23
N GLY A 216 -15.41 -10.77 5.15
CA GLY A 216 -15.11 -12.17 4.90
C GLY A 216 -16.23 -12.93 4.17
N THR A 217 -17.43 -12.36 4.03
CA THR A 217 -18.54 -13.00 3.31
C THR A 217 -19.19 -12.04 2.29
N PRO A 218 -19.05 -12.29 0.98
CA PRO A 218 -19.62 -11.45 -0.07
C PRO A 218 -21.15 -11.36 0.00
N THR A 219 -21.80 -12.39 0.54
CA THR A 219 -23.26 -12.48 0.72
C THR A 219 -23.84 -11.27 1.45
N ASN A 220 -23.18 -10.80 2.50
CA ASN A 220 -23.70 -9.70 3.33
C ASN A 220 -23.65 -8.34 2.63
N ILE A 221 -22.78 -8.17 1.63
CA ILE A 221 -22.60 -6.91 0.89
C ILE A 221 -23.35 -6.94 -0.44
N PHE A 222 -23.26 -8.05 -1.17
CA PHE A 222 -23.74 -8.15 -2.55
C PHE A 222 -24.96 -9.06 -2.72
N GLY A 223 -25.42 -9.75 -1.67
CA GLY A 223 -26.57 -10.64 -1.73
C GLY A 223 -26.36 -11.89 -2.59
N VAL A 224 -25.11 -12.22 -2.95
CA VAL A 224 -24.78 -13.38 -3.77
C VAL A 224 -24.40 -14.54 -2.85
N GLU A 225 -25.25 -15.57 -2.79
CA GLU A 225 -24.92 -16.83 -2.10
C GLU A 225 -23.66 -17.46 -2.75
N SER A 226 -22.60 -17.59 -1.96
CA SER A 226 -21.44 -18.39 -2.35
C SER A 226 -21.89 -19.85 -2.45
N ARG A 227 -21.92 -20.38 -3.67
CA ARG A 227 -22.13 -21.82 -3.91
C ARG A 227 -20.92 -22.62 -3.47
#